data_AF-A0A453SAV9-F1
#
_entry.id   AF-A0A453SAV9-F1
#
_cell.length_a   1.000
_cell.length_b   1.000
_cell.length_c   1.000
_cell.angle_alpha   90.00
_cell.angle_beta   90.00
_cell.angle_gamma   90.00
#
_symmetry.space_group_name_H-M   'P 1'
#
loop_
_entity.id
_entity.type
_entity.pdbx_description
1 polymer ?
#
loop_
_entity_poly.entity_id
_entity_poly.type
_entity_poly.pdbx_seq_one_letter_code
_entity_poly.pdbx_strand_id
1 'polypeptide(L)'
;MLITLCIFFSSEFSYIVLNHNSIFAGDIKRICETDLGLISQCCLTKHVFKISKQYLANVSLKINVKMGGRNTVLVDALSWRIPLVSDIPTIIFGADVTHPETGEDSSPSIAAVVASQDWPEVTKYAGLVCAQAHRQELIQDLYKTWHDPQRGTVTGGMVRELLISFRKATG
;
A
#
# COMPACT_ATOMS: atom_id res chain seq x y z
N MET A 1 -26.74 20.55 7.37
CA MET A 1 -27.24 19.41 6.58
C MET A 1 -26.24 18.29 6.74
N LEU A 2 -26.63 17.25 7.48
CA LEU A 2 -25.79 16.20 8.03
C LEU A 2 -24.85 15.58 6.98
N ILE A 3 -23.61 15.36 7.40
CA ILE A 3 -22.68 14.42 6.75
C ILE A 3 -23.33 13.05 6.89
N THR A 4 -24.05 12.58 5.86
CA THR A 4 -24.50 11.19 5.79
C THR A 4 -23.27 10.33 5.50
N LEU A 5 -22.52 10.05 6.57
CA LEU A 5 -21.52 9.00 6.61
C LEU A 5 -22.29 7.68 6.71
N CYS A 6 -22.75 7.13 5.58
CA CYS A 6 -23.21 5.76 5.53
C CYS A 6 -21.99 4.84 5.70
N ILE A 7 -21.51 4.67 6.93
CA ILE A 7 -20.59 3.59 7.26
C ILE A 7 -21.42 2.31 7.23
N PHE A 8 -21.34 1.56 6.12
CA PHE A 8 -21.69 0.15 6.19
C PHE A 8 -20.57 -0.55 6.96
N PHE A 9 -20.82 -0.87 8.23
CA PHE A 9 -19.94 -1.72 9.03
C PHE A 9 -20.19 -3.18 8.65
N SER A 10 -19.35 -3.72 7.79
CA SER A 10 -18.86 -5.08 8.03
C SER A 10 -17.77 -4.97 9.10
N SER A 11 -17.60 -5.97 9.97
CA SER A 11 -16.62 -5.92 11.08
C SER A 11 -15.17 -5.63 10.61
N GLU A 12 -14.88 -5.75 9.31
CA GLU A 12 -13.54 -5.60 8.73
C GLU A 12 -13.46 -4.56 7.59
N PHE A 13 -14.60 -4.02 7.11
CA PHE A 13 -14.64 -3.13 5.95
C PHE A 13 -15.60 -1.95 6.12
N SER A 14 -15.12 -0.74 5.80
CA SER A 14 -15.87 0.51 5.82
C SER A 14 -15.98 1.13 4.42
N TYR A 15 -17.21 1.28 3.92
CA TYR A 15 -17.50 2.06 2.71
C TYR A 15 -17.78 3.52 3.08
N ILE A 16 -17.07 4.48 2.49
CA ILE A 16 -17.10 5.89 2.91
C ILE A 16 -17.51 6.77 1.72
N VAL A 17 -18.55 7.57 1.89
CA VAL A 17 -19.03 8.51 0.87
C VAL A 17 -18.61 9.93 1.23
N LEU A 18 -17.88 10.59 0.33
CA LEU A 18 -17.31 11.94 0.55
C LEU A 18 -17.90 12.96 -0.41
N ASN A 19 -18.25 14.14 0.11
CA ASN A 19 -18.62 15.29 -0.70
C ASN A 19 -17.40 15.96 -1.36
N HIS A 20 -17.68 16.85 -2.32
CA HIS A 20 -16.72 17.42 -3.26
C HIS A 20 -15.45 18.06 -2.65
N ASN A 21 -15.47 18.48 -1.39
CA ASN A 21 -14.31 19.05 -0.71
C ASN A 21 -13.59 17.95 0.09
N SER A 22 -12.61 17.33 -0.55
CA SER A 22 -11.85 16.16 -0.07
C SER A 22 -10.85 16.45 1.06
N ILE A 23 -10.98 17.57 1.78
CA ILE A 23 -10.06 17.94 2.88
C ILE A 23 -10.07 16.86 3.96
N PHE A 24 -11.25 16.30 4.26
CA PHE A 24 -11.39 15.24 5.26
C PHE A 24 -11.00 13.83 4.76
N ALA A 25 -10.75 13.66 3.46
CA ALA A 25 -10.45 12.35 2.90
C ALA A 25 -9.14 11.78 3.47
N GLY A 26 -8.14 12.64 3.67
CA GLY A 26 -6.85 12.28 4.27
C GLY A 26 -7.00 11.85 5.73
N ASP A 27 -7.68 12.66 6.55
CA ASP A 27 -7.90 12.35 7.97
C ASP A 27 -8.69 11.05 8.17
N ILE A 28 -9.73 10.84 7.38
CA ILE A 28 -10.52 9.61 7.42
C ILE A 28 -9.63 8.41 7.07
N LYS A 29 -8.82 8.53 6.01
CA LYS A 29 -7.93 7.46 5.59
C LYS A 29 -6.90 7.13 6.67
N ARG A 30 -6.30 8.17 7.28
CA ARG A 30 -5.38 8.04 8.41
C ARG A 30 -6.06 7.31 9.57
N ILE A 31 -7.18 7.81 10.08
CA ILE A 31 -7.87 7.20 11.24
C ILE A 31 -8.23 5.75 10.96
N CYS A 32 -8.82 5.45 9.80
CA CYS A 32 -9.18 4.08 9.45
C CYS A 32 -7.97 3.16 9.39
N GLU A 33 -6.90 3.55 8.69
CA GLU A 33 -5.79 2.65 8.40
C GLU A 33 -4.72 2.59 9.49
N THR A 34 -4.48 3.69 10.22
CA THR A 34 -3.45 3.76 11.26
C THR A 34 -4.00 3.54 12.66
N ASP A 35 -5.16 4.13 12.97
CA ASP A 35 -5.67 4.17 14.35
C ASP A 35 -6.62 2.99 14.64
N LEU A 36 -7.43 2.59 13.64
CA LEU A 36 -8.46 1.56 13.80
C LEU A 36 -8.15 0.23 13.11
N GLY A 37 -7.20 0.19 12.18
CA GLY A 37 -6.89 -1.00 11.38
C GLY A 37 -8.03 -1.46 10.46
N LEU A 38 -8.90 -0.53 10.03
CA LEU A 38 -10.06 -0.80 9.20
C LEU A 38 -9.74 -0.59 7.72
N ILE A 39 -10.17 -1.56 6.91
CA ILE A 39 -10.11 -1.43 5.46
C ILE A 39 -11.18 -0.43 5.01
N SER A 40 -10.77 0.66 4.35
CA SER A 40 -11.66 1.73 3.91
C SER A 40 -11.69 1.93 2.40
N GLN A 41 -12.87 2.18 1.82
CA GLN A 41 -13.05 2.60 0.43
C GLN A 41 -13.84 3.90 0.34
N CYS A 42 -13.15 4.99 -0.03
CA CYS A 42 -13.75 6.30 -0.23
C CYS A 42 -14.32 6.45 -1.65
N CYS A 43 -15.54 6.95 -1.77
CA CYS A 43 -16.24 7.21 -3.04
C CYS A 43 -16.80 8.63 -3.03
N LEU A 44 -16.60 9.38 -4.12
CA LEU A 44 -17.18 10.71 -4.23
C LEU A 44 -18.68 10.63 -4.44
N THR A 45 -19.42 11.48 -3.74
CA THR A 45 -20.88 11.59 -3.79
C THR A 45 -21.42 11.62 -5.23
N LYS A 46 -20.79 12.38 -6.14
CA LYS A 46 -21.18 12.46 -7.55
C LYS A 46 -21.23 11.11 -8.28
N HIS A 47 -20.33 10.18 -7.94
CA HIS A 47 -20.26 8.86 -8.57
C HIS A 47 -21.20 7.85 -7.93
N VAL A 48 -21.55 8.07 -6.65
CA VAL A 48 -22.56 7.27 -5.96
C VAL A 48 -23.97 7.61 -6.44
N PHE A 49 -24.25 8.90 -6.69
CA PHE A 49 -25.56 9.32 -7.19
C PHE A 49 -25.75 9.08 -8.69
N LYS A 50 -24.67 9.17 -9.50
CA LYS A 50 -24.70 8.82 -10.92
C LYS A 50 -23.99 7.49 -11.17
N ILE A 51 -24.67 6.41 -10.79
CA ILE A 51 -24.13 5.06 -10.85
C ILE A 51 -23.85 4.67 -12.32
N SER A 52 -22.59 4.36 -12.60
CA SER A 52 -22.16 3.74 -13.86
C SER A 52 -21.67 2.32 -13.57
N LYS A 53 -22.04 1.36 -14.44
CA LYS A 53 -21.55 -0.02 -14.34
C LYS A 53 -20.02 -0.07 -14.35
N GLN A 54 -19.38 0.75 -15.17
CA GLN A 54 -17.92 0.83 -15.24
C GLN A 54 -17.31 1.36 -13.93
N TYR A 55 -17.95 2.36 -13.31
CA TYR A 55 -17.48 2.90 -12.04
C TYR A 55 -17.56 1.86 -10.93
N LEU A 56 -18.70 1.16 -10.81
CA LEU A 56 -18.87 0.10 -9.83
C LEU A 56 -17.86 -1.03 -10.05
N ALA A 57 -17.61 -1.44 -11.29
CA ALA A 57 -16.60 -2.45 -11.60
C ALA A 57 -15.21 -2.03 -11.10
N ASN A 58 -14.81 -0.80 -11.38
CA ASN A 58 -13.51 -0.27 -10.93
C ASN A 58 -13.43 -0.16 -9.39
N VAL A 59 -14.53 0.19 -8.71
CA VAL A 59 -14.57 0.20 -7.24
C VAL A 59 -14.47 -1.21 -6.68
N SER A 60 -15.17 -2.18 -7.25
CA SER A 60 -15.09 -3.59 -6.86
C SER A 60 -13.66 -4.14 -7.00
N LEU A 61 -12.95 -3.78 -8.08
CA LEU A 61 -11.54 -4.14 -8.25
C LEU A 61 -10.67 -3.63 -7.10
N LYS A 62 -10.92 -2.40 -6.62
CA LYS A 62 -10.17 -1.81 -5.49
C LYS A 62 -10.52 -2.45 -4.15
N ILE A 63 -11.80 -2.78 -3.94
CA ILE A 63 -12.25 -3.45 -2.72
C ILE A 63 -11.67 -4.87 -2.65
N ASN A 64 -11.72 -5.62 -3.76
CA ASN A 64 -11.23 -6.99 -3.82
C ASN A 64 -9.75 -7.09 -3.38
N VAL A 65 -8.87 -6.22 -3.90
CA VAL A 65 -7.45 -6.24 -3.53
C VAL A 65 -7.20 -5.81 -2.09
N LYS A 66 -7.99 -4.88 -1.55
CA LYS A 66 -7.87 -4.45 -0.14
C LYS A 66 -8.29 -5.55 0.83
N MET A 67 -9.28 -6.36 0.46
CA MET A 67 -9.72 -7.54 1.21
C MET A 67 -8.80 -8.75 1.00
N GLY A 68 -7.65 -8.58 0.35
CA GLY A 68 -6.67 -9.65 0.11
C GLY A 68 -7.00 -10.58 -1.07
N GLY A 69 -8.02 -10.25 -1.87
CA GLY A 69 -8.36 -10.93 -3.12
C GLY A 69 -7.41 -10.58 -4.26
N ARG A 70 -7.52 -11.33 -5.37
CA ARG A 70 -6.74 -11.13 -6.60
C ARG A 70 -7.72 -10.82 -7.74
N ASN A 71 -7.45 -9.77 -8.52
CA ASN A 71 -8.31 -9.44 -9.67
C ASN A 71 -7.93 -10.25 -10.91
N THR A 72 -6.63 -10.38 -11.16
CA THR A 72 -6.06 -11.08 -12.31
C THR A 72 -4.76 -11.75 -11.91
N VAL A 73 -4.45 -12.87 -12.57
CA VAL A 73 -3.18 -13.60 -12.43
C VAL A 73 -2.67 -13.89 -13.84
N LEU A 74 -1.36 -13.82 -14.06
CA LEU A 74 -0.77 -14.23 -15.33
C LEU A 74 -0.90 -15.75 -15.49
N VAL A 75 -1.41 -16.22 -16.62
CA VAL A 75 -1.57 -17.65 -16.91
C VAL A 75 -0.21 -18.37 -16.85
N ASP A 76 0.84 -17.71 -17.29
CA ASP A 76 2.20 -18.24 -17.20
C ASP A 76 2.70 -18.37 -15.77
N ALA A 77 2.26 -17.52 -14.83
CA ALA A 77 2.60 -17.67 -13.42
C ALA A 77 2.00 -18.97 -12.85
N LEU A 78 0.74 -19.29 -13.23
CA LEU A 78 0.07 -20.52 -12.82
C LEU A 78 0.72 -21.77 -13.41
N SER A 79 1.30 -21.63 -14.60
CA SER A 79 1.97 -22.71 -15.32
C SER A 79 3.47 -22.76 -15.06
N TRP A 80 4.00 -21.89 -14.18
CA TRP A 80 5.42 -21.80 -13.84
C TRP A 80 6.32 -21.49 -15.05
N ARG A 81 5.85 -20.61 -15.94
CA ARG A 81 6.47 -20.29 -17.23
C ARG A 81 7.04 -18.89 -17.32
N ILE A 82 7.06 -18.12 -16.22
CA ILE A 82 7.70 -16.80 -16.23
C ILE A 82 9.20 -17.02 -15.97
N PRO A 83 10.07 -16.82 -16.99
CA PRO A 83 11.50 -17.06 -16.81
C PRO A 83 12.06 -16.19 -15.68
N LEU A 84 13.00 -16.73 -14.88
CA LEU A 84 13.63 -16.10 -13.71
C LEU A 84 12.71 -15.87 -12.51
N VAL A 85 11.42 -15.63 -12.74
CA VAL A 85 10.44 -15.38 -11.67
C VAL A 85 9.89 -16.69 -11.13
N SER A 86 9.51 -17.63 -11.99
CA SER A 86 8.91 -18.90 -11.58
C SER A 86 9.93 -19.97 -11.18
N ASP A 87 11.20 -19.82 -11.56
CA ASP A 87 12.22 -20.88 -11.39
C ASP A 87 12.58 -21.13 -9.91
N ILE A 88 12.64 -20.06 -9.11
CA ILE A 88 12.96 -20.06 -7.68
C ILE A 88 12.13 -18.97 -6.98
N PRO A 89 11.96 -19.02 -5.64
CA PRO A 89 11.30 -17.96 -4.89
C PRO A 89 11.90 -16.59 -5.20
N THR A 90 11.18 -15.80 -6.01
CA THR A 90 11.63 -14.51 -6.53
C THR A 90 10.70 -13.41 -6.04
N ILE A 91 11.29 -12.40 -5.42
CA ILE A 91 10.62 -11.21 -4.93
C ILE A 91 10.83 -10.04 -5.90
N ILE A 92 9.78 -9.27 -6.17
CA ILE A 92 9.85 -8.08 -7.03
C ILE A 92 9.63 -6.84 -6.18
N PHE A 93 10.60 -5.93 -6.22
CA PHE A 93 10.55 -4.66 -5.52
C PHE A 93 10.13 -3.50 -6.43
N GLY A 94 9.41 -2.54 -5.85
CA GLY A 94 9.23 -1.20 -6.42
C GLY A 94 9.58 -0.17 -5.35
N ALA A 95 10.17 0.95 -5.75
CA ALA A 95 10.52 2.02 -4.83
C ALA A 95 10.29 3.39 -5.49
N ASP A 96 9.84 4.35 -4.70
CA ASP A 96 9.59 5.73 -5.15
C ASP A 96 9.83 6.71 -4.01
N VAL A 97 10.17 7.95 -4.36
CA VAL A 97 10.24 9.07 -3.42
C VAL A 97 9.37 10.21 -3.92
N THR A 98 8.42 10.62 -3.09
CA THR A 98 7.58 11.78 -3.36
C THR A 98 8.11 12.99 -2.59
N HIS A 99 8.36 14.09 -3.30
CA HIS A 99 8.75 15.37 -2.71
C HIS A 99 7.55 16.31 -2.52
N PRO A 100 7.63 17.23 -1.54
CA PRO A 100 6.65 18.30 -1.41
C PRO A 100 6.66 19.24 -2.63
N GLU A 101 5.60 20.04 -2.74
CA GLU A 101 5.43 20.99 -3.85
C GLU A 101 6.57 22.03 -3.90
N THR A 102 6.79 22.60 -5.09
CA THR A 102 7.83 23.63 -5.28
C THR A 102 7.47 24.88 -4.47
N GLY A 103 8.37 25.29 -3.57
CA GLY A 103 8.18 26.45 -2.67
C GLY A 103 7.86 26.07 -1.23
N GLU A 104 7.67 24.79 -0.92
CA GLU A 104 7.53 24.30 0.44
C GLU A 104 8.86 23.74 0.94
N ASP A 105 9.59 24.50 1.77
CA ASP A 105 11.00 24.21 2.10
C ASP A 105 11.20 23.33 3.35
N SER A 106 10.13 23.06 4.11
CA SER A 106 10.23 22.36 5.41
C SER A 106 9.67 20.94 5.40
N SER A 107 8.79 20.62 4.44
CA SER A 107 8.10 19.33 4.45
C SER A 107 9.04 18.19 4.05
N PRO A 108 8.93 17.02 4.73
CA PRO A 108 9.79 15.88 4.44
C PRO A 108 9.48 15.29 3.07
N SER A 109 10.45 14.58 2.49
CA SER A 109 10.16 13.68 1.38
C SER A 109 9.60 12.36 1.94
N ILE A 110 8.72 11.71 1.21
CA ILE A 110 8.16 10.41 1.60
C ILE A 110 8.75 9.34 0.69
N ALA A 111 9.52 8.42 1.26
CA ALA A 111 9.98 7.23 0.56
C ALA A 111 8.98 6.08 0.76
N ALA A 112 8.72 5.35 -0.32
CA ALA A 112 7.89 4.15 -0.31
C ALA A 112 8.63 3.00 -0.98
N VAL A 113 8.63 1.83 -0.33
CA VAL A 113 9.16 0.59 -0.90
C VAL A 113 8.09 -0.48 -0.80
N VAL A 114 7.80 -1.13 -1.93
CA VAL A 114 6.85 -2.23 -2.03
C VAL A 114 7.55 -3.49 -2.49
N ALA A 115 7.04 -4.64 -2.08
CA ALA A 115 7.51 -5.93 -2.56
C ALA A 115 6.39 -6.94 -2.74
N SER A 116 6.49 -7.78 -3.77
CA SER A 116 5.57 -8.91 -3.97
C SER A 116 5.56 -9.83 -2.75
N GLN A 117 4.42 -10.45 -2.46
CA GLN A 117 4.19 -11.28 -1.25
C GLN A 117 3.65 -12.67 -1.57
N ASP A 118 3.24 -12.92 -2.81
CA ASP A 118 2.78 -14.21 -3.30
C ASP A 118 3.66 -14.64 -4.48
N TRP A 119 4.42 -15.70 -4.28
CA TRP A 119 5.17 -16.34 -5.35
C TRP A 119 4.56 -17.71 -5.62
N PRO A 120 4.40 -18.12 -6.89
CA PRO A 120 4.90 -17.48 -8.12
C PRO A 120 3.97 -16.44 -8.77
N GLU A 121 2.79 -16.16 -8.21
CA GLU A 121 1.76 -15.39 -8.92
C GLU A 121 2.01 -13.89 -9.02
N VAL A 122 2.78 -13.30 -8.09
CA VAL A 122 3.17 -11.90 -8.04
C VAL A 122 1.99 -10.93 -8.18
N THR A 123 0.93 -11.14 -7.41
CA THR A 123 -0.31 -10.32 -7.46
C THR A 123 -0.57 -9.50 -6.21
N LYS A 124 0.08 -9.84 -5.09
CA LYS A 124 -0.05 -9.18 -3.79
C LYS A 124 1.25 -8.48 -3.45
N TYR A 125 1.14 -7.26 -2.94
CA TYR A 125 2.29 -6.46 -2.55
C TYR A 125 2.09 -5.93 -1.13
N ALA A 126 3.16 -5.96 -0.33
CA ALA A 126 3.25 -5.23 0.91
C ALA A 126 4.08 -3.97 0.67
N GLY A 127 3.77 -2.90 1.40
CA GLY A 127 4.46 -1.62 1.29
C GLY A 127 4.91 -1.10 2.65
N LEU A 128 6.07 -0.46 2.66
CA LEU A 128 6.59 0.30 3.77
C LEU A 128 6.80 1.74 3.32
N VAL A 129 6.55 2.68 4.21
CA VAL A 129 6.71 4.12 3.98
C VAL A 129 7.52 4.74 5.10
N CYS A 130 8.37 5.72 4.78
CA CYS A 130 9.15 6.46 5.76
C CYS A 130 9.32 7.91 5.31
N ALA A 131 9.21 8.82 6.27
CA ALA A 131 9.59 10.21 6.05
C ALA A 131 11.12 10.35 6.09
N GLN A 132 11.67 11.12 5.17
CA GLN A 132 13.08 11.45 5.10
C GLN A 132 13.29 12.94 4.86
N ALA A 133 14.55 13.39 4.91
CA ALA A 133 14.87 14.80 4.80
C ALA A 133 14.26 15.47 3.55
N HIS A 134 14.08 16.79 3.63
CA HIS A 134 13.52 17.59 2.55
C HIS A 134 14.32 17.38 1.26
N ARG A 135 13.61 17.09 0.15
CA ARG A 135 14.18 16.82 -1.18
C ARG A 135 15.31 15.78 -1.21
N GLN A 136 15.28 14.82 -0.29
CA GLN A 136 16.20 13.69 -0.27
C GLN A 136 15.69 12.62 -1.24
N GLU A 137 16.41 12.36 -2.33
CA GLU A 137 16.04 11.33 -3.33
C GLU A 137 16.50 9.93 -2.89
N LEU A 138 17.70 9.80 -2.33
CA LEU A 138 18.19 8.50 -1.85
C LEU A 138 17.40 8.04 -0.62
N ILE A 139 16.75 6.87 -0.73
CA ILE A 139 15.96 6.26 0.33
C ILE A 139 16.87 5.87 1.51
N GLN A 140 16.83 6.68 2.57
CA GLN A 140 17.72 6.52 3.72
C GLN A 140 17.43 5.25 4.53
N ASP A 141 16.17 4.82 4.54
CA ASP A 141 15.70 3.63 5.27
C ASP A 141 15.63 2.37 4.41
N LEU A 142 16.19 2.39 3.20
CA LEU A 142 16.16 1.22 2.30
C LEU A 142 16.89 0.04 2.95
N TYR A 143 18.09 0.32 3.44
CA TYR A 143 18.92 -0.58 4.22
C TYR A 143 19.70 0.24 5.24
N LYS A 144 19.67 -0.18 6.51
CA LYS A 144 20.40 0.48 7.59
C LYS A 144 21.24 -0.52 8.36
N THR A 145 22.33 -0.03 8.92
CA THR A 145 23.16 -0.77 9.86
C THR A 145 23.50 0.14 11.02
N TRP A 146 23.35 -0.33 12.24
CA TRP A 146 23.71 0.40 13.45
C TRP A 146 24.35 -0.54 14.46
N HIS A 147 25.10 0.05 15.41
CA HIS A 147 25.75 -0.71 16.46
C HIS A 147 24.88 -0.72 17.72
N ASP A 148 24.38 -1.89 18.08
CA ASP A 148 23.64 -2.14 19.32
C ASP A 148 24.62 -2.57 20.42
N PRO A 149 24.58 -1.95 21.62
CA PRO A 149 25.51 -2.28 22.71
C PRO A 149 25.46 -3.75 23.17
N GLN A 150 24.35 -4.45 22.97
CA GLN A 150 24.15 -5.85 23.38
C GLN A 150 24.26 -6.83 22.22
N ARG A 151 23.82 -6.43 21.02
CA ARG A 151 23.70 -7.32 19.84
C ARG A 151 24.80 -7.10 18.81
N GLY A 152 25.68 -6.11 19.01
CA GLY A 152 26.72 -5.74 18.06
C GLY A 152 26.13 -5.06 16.81
N THR A 153 26.70 -5.34 15.63
CA THR A 153 26.20 -4.78 14.37
C THR A 153 24.84 -5.37 14.00
N VAL A 154 23.79 -4.54 14.02
CA VAL A 154 22.43 -4.89 13.63
C VAL A 154 22.11 -4.28 12.28
N THR A 155 21.43 -5.05 11.44
CA THR A 155 20.95 -4.61 10.12
C THR A 155 19.43 -4.48 10.10
N GLY A 156 18.94 -3.52 9.34
CA GLY A 156 17.53 -3.16 9.25
C GLY A 156 17.20 -2.45 7.95
N GLY A 157 16.06 -1.78 7.92
CA GLY A 157 15.53 -1.06 6.77
C GLY A 157 14.45 -1.83 6.02
N MET A 158 13.79 -1.13 5.12
CA MET A 158 12.57 -1.58 4.45
C MET A 158 12.76 -2.88 3.67
N VAL A 159 13.90 -3.03 2.95
CA VAL A 159 14.18 -4.22 2.16
C VAL A 159 14.25 -5.46 3.04
N ARG A 160 14.90 -5.35 4.22
CA ARG A 160 15.02 -6.47 5.15
C ARG A 160 13.67 -6.92 5.67
N GLU A 161 12.82 -5.98 6.09
CA GLU A 161 11.49 -6.30 6.60
C GLU A 161 10.59 -6.92 5.53
N LEU A 162 10.64 -6.41 4.30
CA LEU A 162 9.91 -6.98 3.16
C LEU A 162 10.42 -8.38 2.78
N LEU A 163 11.73 -8.64 2.83
CA LEU A 163 12.31 -9.97 2.62
C LEU A 163 11.84 -10.95 3.70
N ILE A 164 11.81 -10.54 4.97
CA ILE A 164 11.31 -11.36 6.08
C ILE A 164 9.83 -11.68 5.88
N SER A 165 9.02 -10.68 5.48
CA SER A 165 7.60 -10.86 5.17
C SER A 165 7.39 -11.83 4.02
N PHE A 166 8.10 -11.63 2.90
CA PHE A 166 8.03 -12.50 1.74
C PHE A 166 8.39 -13.95 2.09
N ARG A 167 9.48 -14.16 2.83
CA ARG A 167 9.87 -15.50 3.28
C ARG A 167 8.76 -16.14 4.11
N LYS A 168 8.22 -15.44 5.12
CA LYS A 168 7.10 -15.94 5.92
C LYS A 168 5.87 -16.31 5.07
N ALA A 169 5.60 -15.58 3.99
CA ALA A 169 4.46 -15.80 3.12
C ALA A 169 4.66 -16.95 2.11
N THR A 170 5.90 -17.30 1.77
CA THR A 170 6.23 -18.19 0.63
C THR A 170 6.99 -19.46 1.00
N GLY A 171 7.57 -19.56 2.21
CA GLY A 171 8.24 -20.76 2.74
C GLY A 171 9.71 -20.56 3.09
#